data_AF-A0A7J9WQS0-F1
#
_entry.id   AF-A0A7J9WQS0-F1
#
_cell.length_a   1.000
_cell.length_b   1.000
_cell.length_c   1.000
_cell.angle_alpha   90.00
_cell.angle_beta   90.00
_cell.angle_gamma   90.00
#
_symmetry.space_group_name_H-M   'P 1'
#
loop_
_entity.id
_entity.type
_entity.pdbx_description
1 polymer ?
#
loop_
_entity_poly.entity_id
_entity_poly.type
_entity_poly.pdbx_seq_one_letter_code
_entity_poly.pdbx_strand_id
1 'polypeptide(L)'
;VCIEGGVPLAGPNNMGIVAPARNLAASISGGLEMSELVPGTIALLTSSGALGSCLATRLMGAGVGLSYWAHVGNEADLIIADFLEWLVTDPGTGAVGLLLEDIKDGPRFVEAGRAMAEAGKPMFAFNMVRSEKGRQAALSHTGAMVGSYDLREEVLRAARMVSVPSLRVLEDALLLASSGDLPRGNRLVVVTFSGGACTIIADEAERSGVELPDLSLPTRERVRQYVPSFAAVRNPLDVSYQMLSDPENFEHAVSALLAAGEFDAALVQFTTNADPYAVRSAQAVINVRNAVDVPVYVSRFGGAQLAPRALKVYEEAGIPVLDAPDRAAHAVSVVMRARMAMGSG
;
A
#
# COMPACT_ATOMS: atom_id res chain seq x y z
N VAL A 1 30.26 -8.25 26.16
CA VAL A 1 29.30 -7.56 27.05
C VAL A 1 27.86 -8.00 26.82
N CYS A 2 27.14 -7.56 25.78
CA CYS A 2 25.71 -7.93 25.60
C CYS A 2 25.50 -9.45 25.46
N ILE A 3 26.27 -10.09 24.58
CA ILE A 3 26.28 -11.56 24.40
C ILE A 3 26.63 -12.28 25.71
N GLU A 4 27.70 -11.86 26.40
CA GLU A 4 28.12 -12.46 27.69
C GLU A 4 27.06 -12.29 28.80
N GLY A 5 26.28 -11.23 28.75
CA GLY A 5 25.18 -10.95 29.68
C GLY A 5 23.85 -11.59 29.30
N GLY A 6 23.75 -12.25 28.14
CA GLY A 6 22.49 -12.83 27.64
C GLY A 6 21.42 -11.79 27.29
N VAL A 7 21.82 -10.57 26.94
CA VAL A 7 20.90 -9.47 26.58
C VAL A 7 21.04 -9.16 25.09
N PRO A 8 19.97 -9.30 24.28
CA PRO A 8 20.00 -8.93 22.87
C PRO A 8 20.24 -7.44 22.65
N LEU A 9 21.00 -7.09 21.61
CA LEU A 9 21.29 -5.70 21.22
C LEU A 9 20.61 -5.34 19.91
N ALA A 10 19.72 -4.33 19.94
CA ALA A 10 19.21 -3.68 18.74
C ALA A 10 20.10 -2.49 18.32
N GLY A 11 20.74 -2.56 17.16
CA GLY A 11 21.70 -1.55 16.69
C GLY A 11 23.13 -2.09 16.61
N PRO A 12 24.18 -1.30 16.93
CA PRO A 12 24.20 0.10 17.37
C PRO A 12 23.84 1.07 16.23
N ASN A 13 24.09 2.38 16.41
CA ASN A 13 23.69 3.43 15.45
C ASN A 13 22.19 3.35 15.12
N ASN A 14 21.40 3.22 16.18
CA ASN A 14 19.97 3.03 16.10
C ASN A 14 19.25 4.32 16.52
N MET A 15 18.15 4.65 15.85
CA MET A 15 17.28 5.77 16.23
C MET A 15 16.22 5.33 17.23
N GLY A 16 15.97 4.02 17.36
CA GLY A 16 15.09 3.42 18.34
C GLY A 16 13.84 2.78 17.75
N ILE A 17 12.88 2.48 18.63
CA ILE A 17 11.65 1.76 18.31
C ILE A 17 10.46 2.54 18.88
N VAL A 18 9.41 2.65 18.07
CA VAL A 18 8.12 3.24 18.43
C VAL A 18 7.02 2.20 18.21
N ALA A 19 6.12 2.04 19.17
CA ALA A 19 4.94 1.19 19.07
C ALA A 19 3.74 1.95 19.63
N PRO A 20 3.01 2.73 18.81
CA PRO A 20 1.99 3.66 19.27
C PRO A 20 0.89 3.01 20.11
N ALA A 21 0.35 1.87 19.67
CA ALA A 21 -0.68 1.12 20.41
C ALA A 21 -0.22 0.58 21.78
N ARG A 22 1.10 0.55 22.02
CA ARG A 22 1.71 0.11 23.28
C ARG A 22 2.20 1.27 24.14
N ASN A 23 1.94 2.52 23.74
CA ASN A 23 2.47 3.73 24.39
C ASN A 23 3.98 3.69 24.56
N LEU A 24 4.71 3.12 23.59
CA LEU A 24 6.16 3.01 23.61
C LEU A 24 6.76 3.93 22.56
N ALA A 25 7.60 4.87 23.00
CA ALA A 25 8.43 5.70 22.13
C ALA A 25 9.87 5.73 22.66
N ALA A 26 10.60 4.64 22.44
CA ALA A 26 12.02 4.51 22.79
C ALA A 26 12.88 4.91 21.58
N SER A 27 12.77 6.17 21.16
CA SER A 27 13.43 6.69 19.96
C SER A 27 13.90 8.13 20.13
N ILE A 28 14.94 8.51 19.39
CA ILE A 28 15.50 9.87 19.34
C ILE A 28 15.06 10.62 18.08
N SER A 29 14.09 10.08 17.33
CA SER A 29 13.67 10.69 16.09
C SER A 29 12.93 12.00 16.30
N GLY A 30 13.27 13.03 15.52
CA GLY A 30 12.47 14.26 15.44
C GLY A 30 11.04 14.04 14.95
N GLY A 31 10.73 12.88 14.36
CA GLY A 31 9.35 12.49 14.05
C GLY A 31 8.46 12.29 15.29
N LEU A 32 9.05 12.19 16.49
CA LEU A 32 8.29 12.15 17.76
C LEU A 32 7.74 13.51 18.18
N GLU A 33 8.15 14.61 17.54
CA GLU A 33 7.62 15.96 17.79
C GLU A 33 6.24 16.20 17.15
N MET A 34 5.69 15.18 16.46
CA MET A 34 4.31 15.23 15.98
C MET A 34 3.32 15.35 17.14
N SER A 35 2.17 15.99 16.89
CA SER A 35 1.15 16.17 17.91
C SER A 35 0.57 14.86 18.44
N GLU A 36 0.56 13.81 17.61
CA GLU A 36 0.02 12.51 17.94
C GLU A 36 0.74 11.40 17.17
N LEU A 37 0.97 10.26 17.84
CA LEU A 37 1.39 9.02 17.21
C LEU A 37 0.14 8.22 16.84
N VAL A 38 -0.02 7.90 15.55
CA VAL A 38 -1.22 7.22 15.06
C VAL A 38 -1.04 5.69 15.18
N PRO A 39 -1.81 5.00 16.05
CA PRO A 39 -1.78 3.54 16.12
C PRO A 39 -2.48 2.92 14.90
N GLY A 40 -1.93 1.82 14.40
CA GLY A 40 -2.53 1.05 13.31
C GLY A 40 -1.81 -0.26 13.08
N THR A 41 -1.88 -0.77 11.85
CA THR A 41 -1.50 -2.15 11.51
C THR A 41 -0.21 -2.25 10.69
N ILE A 42 0.40 -1.13 10.33
CA ILE A 42 1.62 -1.12 9.49
C ILE A 42 2.86 -1.18 10.38
N ALA A 43 3.68 -2.22 10.21
CA ALA A 43 5.03 -2.23 10.76
C ALA A 43 6.01 -1.64 9.75
N LEU A 44 6.87 -0.72 10.18
CA LEU A 44 7.91 -0.11 9.37
C LEU A 44 9.28 -0.45 9.93
N LEU A 45 10.06 -1.23 9.18
CA LEU A 45 11.43 -1.60 9.52
C LEU A 45 12.40 -0.87 8.60
N THR A 46 13.39 -0.16 9.15
CA THR A 46 14.28 0.67 8.33
C THR A 46 15.76 0.47 8.67
N SER A 47 16.59 0.38 7.64
CA SER A 47 18.06 0.46 7.76
C SER A 47 18.55 1.92 7.78
N SER A 48 17.75 2.85 7.26
CA SER A 48 18.03 4.29 7.29
C SER A 48 17.13 4.99 8.29
N GLY A 49 17.72 5.59 9.31
CA GLY A 49 16.98 6.26 10.38
C GLY A 49 16.29 7.54 9.89
N ALA A 50 17.01 8.41 9.18
CA ALA A 50 16.48 9.68 8.69
C ALA A 50 15.36 9.47 7.65
N LEU A 51 15.58 8.61 6.65
CA LEU A 51 14.54 8.29 5.65
C LEU A 51 13.38 7.51 6.27
N GLY A 52 13.67 6.62 7.22
CA GLY A 52 12.63 5.91 7.97
C GLY A 52 11.74 6.86 8.77
N SER A 53 12.33 7.87 9.40
CA SER A 53 11.56 8.94 10.05
C SER A 53 10.70 9.70 9.07
N CYS A 54 11.23 10.09 7.91
CA CYS A 54 10.45 10.79 6.89
C CYS A 54 9.25 9.95 6.43
N LEU A 55 9.44 8.64 6.22
CA LEU A 55 8.34 7.78 5.78
C LEU A 55 7.31 7.56 6.88
N ALA A 56 7.74 7.30 8.12
CA ALA A 56 6.86 7.12 9.27
C ALA A 56 5.95 8.35 9.49
N THR A 57 6.52 9.55 9.46
CA THR A 57 5.75 10.79 9.68
C THR A 57 4.84 11.11 8.50
N ARG A 58 5.24 10.81 7.27
CA ARG A 58 4.36 10.95 6.08
C ARG A 58 3.17 10.00 6.13
N LEU A 59 3.39 8.75 6.52
CA LEU A 59 2.32 7.75 6.69
C LEU A 59 1.34 8.21 7.78
N MET A 60 1.82 8.52 8.98
CA MET A 60 0.96 8.99 10.07
C MET A 60 0.24 10.31 9.72
N GLY A 61 0.93 11.24 9.04
CA GLY A 61 0.32 12.47 8.54
C GLY A 61 -0.74 12.27 7.45
N ALA A 62 -0.74 11.11 6.80
CA ALA A 62 -1.78 10.67 5.86
C ALA A 62 -2.86 9.80 6.53
N GLY A 63 -2.87 9.73 7.87
CA GLY A 63 -3.81 8.91 8.65
C GLY A 63 -3.47 7.42 8.73
N VAL A 64 -2.30 7.00 8.21
CA VAL A 64 -1.85 5.61 8.29
C VAL A 64 -1.24 5.35 9.66
N GLY A 65 -1.94 4.57 10.46
CA GLY A 65 -1.44 4.15 11.76
C GLY A 65 -0.37 3.06 11.68
N LEU A 66 0.64 3.17 12.54
CA LEU A 66 1.73 2.21 12.64
C LEU A 66 1.53 1.27 13.83
N SER A 67 1.81 -0.02 13.63
CA SER A 67 1.92 -1.00 14.72
C SER A 67 3.29 -0.88 15.38
N TYR A 68 4.32 -0.76 14.55
CA TYR A 68 5.72 -0.57 14.93
C TYR A 68 6.43 0.33 13.93
N TRP A 69 7.36 1.12 14.42
CA TRP A 69 8.40 1.78 13.63
C TRP A 69 9.73 1.51 14.29
N ALA A 70 10.58 0.72 13.64
CA ALA A 70 11.87 0.31 14.17
C ALA A 70 12.98 0.65 13.16
N HIS A 71 13.94 1.47 13.60
CA HIS A 71 15.23 1.55 12.93
C HIS A 71 16.08 0.37 13.46
N VAL A 72 16.73 -0.38 12.57
CA VAL A 72 17.56 -1.55 12.99
C VAL A 72 19.03 -1.17 13.20
N GLY A 73 19.44 0.00 12.70
CA GLY A 73 20.82 0.48 12.80
C GLY A 73 21.80 -0.44 12.08
N ASN A 74 22.93 -0.71 12.72
CA ASN A 74 24.02 -1.49 12.14
C ASN A 74 23.79 -3.02 12.18
N GLU A 75 22.75 -3.50 12.86
CA GLU A 75 22.42 -4.92 12.94
C GLU A 75 23.59 -5.79 13.46
N ALA A 76 24.23 -5.36 14.57
CA ALA A 76 25.38 -6.07 15.14
C ALA A 76 25.00 -7.34 15.93
N ASP A 77 23.74 -7.48 16.32
CA ASP A 77 23.21 -8.66 17.01
C ASP A 77 21.80 -8.96 16.49
N LEU A 78 20.79 -8.16 16.89
CA LEU A 78 19.46 -8.25 16.27
C LEU A 78 19.50 -7.67 14.85
N ILE A 79 19.01 -8.46 13.91
CA ILE A 79 18.93 -8.15 12.48
C ILE A 79 17.47 -8.11 12.02
N ILE A 80 17.17 -7.61 10.81
CA ILE A 80 15.79 -7.49 10.30
C ILE A 80 15.00 -8.81 10.39
N ALA A 81 15.66 -9.96 10.20
CA ALA A 81 15.01 -11.26 10.31
C ALA A 81 14.40 -11.51 11.70
N ASP A 82 15.06 -11.09 12.80
CA ASP A 82 14.50 -11.21 14.16
C ASP A 82 13.19 -10.42 14.32
N PHE A 83 13.14 -9.21 13.72
CA PHE A 83 11.94 -8.39 13.75
C PHE A 83 10.82 -9.01 12.92
N LEU A 84 11.12 -9.55 11.74
CA LEU A 84 10.12 -10.23 10.92
C LEU A 84 9.58 -11.46 11.65
N GLU A 85 10.43 -12.30 12.24
CA GLU A 85 10.03 -13.47 13.03
C GLU A 85 9.10 -13.09 14.18
N TRP A 86 9.39 -11.99 14.89
CA TRP A 86 8.50 -11.46 15.92
C TRP A 86 7.13 -11.04 15.34
N LEU A 87 7.15 -10.32 14.22
CA LEU A 87 5.94 -9.81 13.57
C LEU A 87 5.05 -10.90 12.98
N VAL A 88 5.56 -12.11 12.72
CA VAL A 88 4.74 -13.25 12.24
C VAL A 88 3.56 -13.50 13.17
N THR A 89 3.79 -13.49 14.48
CA THR A 89 2.78 -13.85 15.47
C THR A 89 2.08 -12.66 16.11
N ASP A 90 2.54 -11.42 15.86
CA ASP A 90 1.92 -10.22 16.42
C ASP A 90 0.54 -9.95 15.78
N PRO A 91 -0.57 -10.00 16.53
CA PRO A 91 -1.90 -9.76 15.97
C PRO A 91 -2.15 -8.28 15.62
N GLY A 92 -1.32 -7.37 16.13
CA GLY A 92 -1.41 -5.93 15.87
C GLY A 92 -0.84 -5.50 14.52
N THR A 93 -0.14 -6.41 13.81
CA THR A 93 0.52 -6.09 12.54
C THR A 93 -0.19 -6.78 11.38
N GLY A 94 -0.68 -5.98 10.43
CA GLY A 94 -1.34 -6.44 9.21
C GLY A 94 -0.43 -6.46 7.99
N ALA A 95 0.53 -5.53 7.88
CA ALA A 95 1.46 -5.46 6.75
C ALA A 95 2.81 -4.86 7.18
N VAL A 96 3.87 -5.10 6.39
CA VAL A 96 5.22 -4.61 6.70
C VAL A 96 5.84 -3.83 5.53
N GLY A 97 6.37 -2.65 5.84
CA GLY A 97 7.21 -1.86 4.95
C GLY A 97 8.68 -1.95 5.35
N LEU A 98 9.57 -2.13 4.37
CA LEU A 98 11.00 -2.20 4.59
C LEU A 98 11.73 -1.14 3.77
N LEU A 99 12.57 -0.34 4.43
CA LEU A 99 13.60 0.47 3.77
C LEU A 99 14.92 -0.26 3.97
N LEU A 100 15.39 -0.95 2.92
CA LEU A 100 16.44 -1.95 3.04
C LEU A 100 17.72 -1.49 2.37
N GLU A 101 18.80 -1.37 3.13
CA GLU A 101 20.14 -1.06 2.58
C GLU A 101 20.96 -2.32 2.30
N ASP A 102 20.76 -3.39 3.07
CA ASP A 102 21.50 -4.65 2.96
C ASP A 102 20.70 -5.79 3.63
N ILE A 103 21.11 -7.04 3.43
CA ILE A 103 20.51 -8.22 4.09
C ILE A 103 21.65 -9.02 4.74
N LYS A 104 21.67 -9.10 6.08
CA LYS A 104 22.75 -9.75 6.84
C LYS A 104 22.72 -11.27 6.77
N ASP A 105 21.53 -11.86 6.88
CA ASP A 105 21.31 -13.30 6.82
C ASP A 105 20.22 -13.60 5.78
N GLY A 106 20.65 -13.90 4.56
CA GLY A 106 19.75 -14.19 3.43
C GLY A 106 18.82 -15.38 3.67
N PRO A 107 19.34 -16.57 4.03
CA PRO A 107 18.51 -17.73 4.35
C PRO A 107 17.46 -17.46 5.43
N ARG A 108 17.86 -16.87 6.56
CA ARG A 108 16.94 -16.57 7.67
C ARG A 108 15.91 -15.51 7.28
N PHE A 109 16.31 -14.50 6.51
CA PHE A 109 15.39 -13.50 5.96
C PHE A 109 14.32 -14.13 5.03
N VAL A 110 14.71 -15.09 4.19
CA VAL A 110 13.78 -15.82 3.33
C VAL A 110 12.79 -16.65 4.13
N GLU A 111 13.24 -17.34 5.17
CA GLU A 111 12.38 -18.12 6.07
C GLU A 111 11.38 -17.21 6.80
N ALA A 112 11.86 -16.12 7.41
CA ALA A 112 11.01 -15.15 8.09
C ALA A 112 9.98 -14.53 7.13
N GLY A 113 10.39 -14.17 5.91
CA GLY A 113 9.48 -13.62 4.91
C GLY A 113 8.40 -14.60 4.44
N ARG A 114 8.76 -15.88 4.26
CA ARG A 114 7.77 -16.92 3.94
C ARG A 114 6.78 -17.12 5.09
N ALA A 115 7.24 -17.11 6.33
CA ALA A 115 6.37 -17.21 7.50
C ALA A 115 5.40 -16.02 7.61
N MET A 116 5.85 -14.80 7.27
CA MET A 116 4.99 -13.62 7.19
C MET A 116 3.90 -13.77 6.11
N ALA A 117 4.28 -14.27 4.94
CA ALA A 117 3.35 -14.56 3.85
C ALA A 117 2.31 -15.64 4.22
N GLU A 118 2.74 -16.71 4.89
CA GLU A 118 1.86 -17.76 5.41
C GLU A 118 0.91 -17.24 6.49
N ALA A 119 1.36 -16.27 7.29
CA ALA A 119 0.51 -15.54 8.24
C ALA A 119 -0.43 -14.51 7.58
N GLY A 120 -0.42 -14.39 6.24
CA GLY A 120 -1.28 -13.48 5.49
C GLY A 120 -0.87 -12.01 5.56
N LYS A 121 0.36 -11.70 5.95
CA LYS A 121 0.86 -10.34 6.16
C LYS A 121 1.75 -9.92 4.98
N PRO A 122 1.27 -9.09 4.04
CA PRO A 122 2.06 -8.68 2.88
C PRO A 122 3.24 -7.83 3.32
N MET A 123 4.31 -7.91 2.53
CA MET A 123 5.51 -7.15 2.76
C MET A 123 5.95 -6.42 1.50
N PHE A 124 6.38 -5.17 1.68
CA PHE A 124 6.83 -4.27 0.63
C PHE A 124 8.22 -3.73 0.98
N ALA A 125 9.17 -3.82 0.05
CA ALA A 125 10.53 -3.35 0.27
C ALA A 125 10.96 -2.32 -0.76
N PHE A 126 11.50 -1.20 -0.30
CA PHE A 126 12.35 -0.36 -1.14
C PHE A 126 13.80 -0.82 -0.97
N ASN A 127 14.29 -1.56 -1.96
CA ASN A 127 15.67 -2.03 -2.02
C ASN A 127 16.60 -0.88 -2.43
N MET A 128 17.30 -0.31 -1.45
CA MET A 128 18.20 0.83 -1.65
C MET A 128 19.51 0.40 -2.33
N VAL A 129 20.33 1.38 -2.71
CA VAL A 129 21.71 1.13 -3.19
C VAL A 129 21.72 0.31 -4.50
N ARG A 130 20.98 0.79 -5.51
CA ARG A 130 20.85 0.10 -6.81
C ARG A 130 22.06 0.23 -7.72
N SER A 131 22.69 1.39 -7.75
CA SER A 131 23.78 1.70 -8.69
C SER A 131 25.14 1.54 -8.02
N GLU A 132 26.18 1.35 -8.84
CA GLU A 132 27.56 1.32 -8.36
C GLU A 132 27.92 2.61 -7.60
N LYS A 133 27.47 3.78 -8.10
CA LYS A 133 27.65 5.05 -7.37
C LYS A 133 26.95 5.05 -6.01
N GLY A 134 25.75 4.48 -5.93
CA GLY A 134 25.05 4.27 -4.67
C GLY A 134 25.84 3.37 -3.72
N ARG A 135 26.40 2.27 -4.23
CA ARG A 135 27.23 1.33 -3.46
C ARG A 135 28.47 1.99 -2.88
N GLN A 136 29.16 2.82 -3.68
CA GLN A 136 30.30 3.61 -3.20
C GLN A 136 29.89 4.61 -2.11
N ALA A 137 28.76 5.32 -2.30
CA ALA A 137 28.24 6.24 -1.29
C ALA A 137 27.86 5.53 0.02
N ALA A 138 27.19 4.38 -0.06
CA ALA A 138 26.82 3.57 1.08
C ALA A 138 28.06 3.05 1.83
N LEU A 139 29.09 2.58 1.09
CA LEU A 139 30.36 2.14 1.67
C LEU A 139 31.06 3.27 2.42
N SER A 140 31.09 4.49 1.86
CA SER A 140 31.67 5.66 2.55
C SER A 140 30.89 6.10 3.79
N HIS A 141 29.56 5.89 3.81
CA HIS A 141 28.70 6.32 4.92
C HIS A 141 28.65 5.29 6.07
N THR A 142 28.55 4.00 5.75
CA THR A 142 28.35 2.93 6.73
C THR A 142 29.62 2.13 7.04
N GLY A 143 30.63 2.20 6.17
CA GLY A 143 31.82 1.36 6.26
C GLY A 143 31.57 -0.12 5.94
N ALA A 144 30.33 -0.52 5.65
CA ALA A 144 29.95 -1.90 5.37
C ALA A 144 29.90 -2.17 3.86
N MET A 145 30.33 -3.37 3.47
CA MET A 145 30.16 -3.84 2.09
C MET A 145 28.69 -4.20 1.88
N VAL A 146 28.02 -3.49 0.97
CA VAL A 146 26.64 -3.78 0.59
C VAL A 146 26.63 -4.90 -0.45
N GLY A 147 25.76 -5.90 -0.25
CA GLY A 147 25.56 -6.98 -1.21
C GLY A 147 25.07 -6.50 -2.58
N SER A 148 25.28 -7.33 -3.61
CA SER A 148 24.79 -7.04 -4.97
C SER A 148 23.29 -6.71 -4.95
N TYR A 149 22.88 -5.67 -5.67
CA TYR A 149 21.48 -5.29 -5.80
C TYR A 149 20.64 -6.45 -6.33
N ASP A 150 21.11 -7.12 -7.38
CA ASP A 150 20.39 -8.23 -8.01
C ASP A 150 20.24 -9.42 -7.04
N LEU A 151 21.27 -9.71 -6.24
CA LEU A 151 21.19 -10.76 -5.22
C LEU A 151 20.14 -10.40 -4.15
N ARG A 152 20.10 -9.14 -3.70
CA ARG A 152 19.09 -8.69 -2.74
C ARG A 152 17.68 -8.77 -3.34
N GLU A 153 17.48 -8.44 -4.61
CA GLU A 153 16.21 -8.64 -5.31
C GLU A 153 15.79 -10.11 -5.37
N GLU A 154 16.72 -11.03 -5.64
CA GLU A 154 16.46 -12.48 -5.61
C GLU A 154 16.02 -12.95 -4.22
N VAL A 155 16.69 -12.47 -3.17
CA VAL A 155 16.35 -12.77 -1.77
C VAL A 155 14.97 -12.23 -1.41
N LEU A 156 14.64 -10.98 -1.77
CA LEU A 156 13.32 -10.40 -1.57
C LEU A 156 12.22 -11.23 -2.23
N ARG A 157 12.44 -11.66 -3.48
CA ARG A 157 11.50 -12.52 -4.19
C ARG A 157 11.34 -13.89 -3.53
N ALA A 158 12.43 -14.52 -3.13
CA ALA A 158 12.41 -15.80 -2.43
C ALA A 158 11.68 -15.72 -1.08
N ALA A 159 11.73 -14.56 -0.43
CA ALA A 159 11.03 -14.20 0.79
C ALA A 159 9.56 -13.80 0.59
N ARG A 160 9.01 -13.90 -0.64
CA ARG A 160 7.63 -13.49 -1.00
C ARG A 160 7.34 -12.00 -0.72
N MET A 161 8.35 -11.16 -0.79
CA MET A 161 8.26 -9.72 -0.56
C MET A 161 8.26 -8.97 -1.89
N VAL A 162 7.40 -7.95 -2.02
CA VAL A 162 7.34 -7.13 -3.23
C VAL A 162 8.36 -6.00 -3.16
N SER A 163 9.38 -6.05 -4.01
CA SER A 163 10.28 -4.93 -4.21
C SER A 163 9.59 -3.82 -5.01
N VAL A 164 9.72 -2.58 -4.53
CA VAL A 164 9.13 -1.38 -5.15
C VAL A 164 10.23 -0.42 -5.62
N PRO A 165 10.01 0.33 -6.72
CA PRO A 165 11.08 1.08 -7.38
C PRO A 165 11.40 2.43 -6.72
N SER A 166 10.59 2.90 -5.76
CA SER A 166 10.81 4.18 -5.08
C SER A 166 10.15 4.23 -3.70
N LEU A 167 10.63 5.15 -2.86
CA LEU A 167 10.00 5.46 -1.57
C LEU A 167 8.54 5.89 -1.71
N ARG A 168 8.19 6.60 -2.79
CA ARG A 168 6.80 7.02 -3.02
C ARG A 168 5.90 5.82 -3.30
N VAL A 169 6.39 4.84 -4.05
CA VAL A 169 5.62 3.61 -4.31
C VAL A 169 5.49 2.76 -3.04
N LEU A 170 6.53 2.75 -2.17
CA LEU A 170 6.44 2.12 -0.86
C LEU A 170 5.37 2.79 0.01
N GLU A 171 5.39 4.13 0.09
CA GLU A 171 4.38 4.91 0.80
C GLU A 171 2.97 4.59 0.31
N ASP A 172 2.76 4.56 -1.01
CA ASP A 172 1.46 4.28 -1.62
C ASP A 172 0.97 2.85 -1.35
N ALA A 173 1.87 1.86 -1.40
CA ALA A 173 1.53 0.48 -1.10
C ALA A 173 1.13 0.30 0.37
N LEU A 174 1.87 0.92 1.30
CA LEU A 174 1.56 0.88 2.73
C LEU A 174 0.27 1.64 3.06
N LEU A 175 0.02 2.75 2.37
CA LEU A 175 -1.24 3.49 2.45
C LEU A 175 -2.42 2.59 2.08
N LEU A 176 -2.37 1.90 0.94
CA LEU A 176 -3.43 0.97 0.55
C LEU A 176 -3.55 -0.25 1.48
N ALA A 177 -2.42 -0.83 1.89
CA ALA A 177 -2.40 -1.99 2.79
C ALA A 177 -2.94 -1.67 4.19
N SER A 178 -2.88 -0.41 4.63
CA SER A 178 -3.38 0.02 5.95
C SER A 178 -4.90 -0.16 6.11
N SER A 179 -5.63 -0.24 4.99
CA SER A 179 -7.07 -0.51 4.97
C SER A 179 -7.44 -1.94 5.38
N GLY A 180 -6.48 -2.88 5.40
CA GLY A 180 -6.71 -4.30 5.71
C GLY A 180 -7.30 -5.12 4.55
N ASP A 181 -7.83 -4.46 3.52
CA ASP A 181 -8.50 -5.10 2.40
C ASP A 181 -7.50 -5.33 1.25
N LEU A 182 -6.83 -6.48 1.26
CA LEU A 182 -5.95 -6.88 0.15
C LEU A 182 -6.73 -7.57 -0.97
N PRO A 183 -6.35 -7.37 -2.24
CA PRO A 183 -6.99 -8.05 -3.36
C PRO A 183 -6.84 -9.55 -3.23
N ARG A 184 -7.79 -10.32 -3.75
CA ARG A 184 -7.73 -11.80 -3.72
C ARG A 184 -6.95 -12.42 -4.90
N GLY A 185 -6.64 -11.60 -5.91
CA GLY A 185 -6.01 -12.00 -7.16
C GLY A 185 -5.60 -10.76 -7.97
N ASN A 186 -5.49 -10.91 -9.30
CA ASN A 186 -4.96 -9.90 -10.22
C ASN A 186 -6.02 -9.31 -11.18
N ARG A 187 -7.31 -9.61 -11.01
CA ARG A 187 -8.40 -9.10 -11.86
C ARG A 187 -8.94 -7.79 -11.30
N LEU A 188 -8.58 -6.67 -11.91
CA LEU A 188 -9.02 -5.34 -11.53
C LEU A 188 -10.22 -4.90 -12.38
N VAL A 189 -11.21 -4.29 -11.74
CA VAL A 189 -12.21 -3.48 -12.45
C VAL A 189 -12.07 -2.01 -12.12
N VAL A 190 -12.22 -1.17 -13.13
CA VAL A 190 -12.04 0.27 -13.00
C VAL A 190 -13.35 0.96 -13.32
N VAL A 191 -13.78 1.87 -12.45
CA VAL A 191 -14.93 2.76 -12.69
C VAL A 191 -14.43 4.19 -12.65
N THR A 192 -14.70 4.96 -13.71
CA THR A 192 -14.18 6.32 -13.86
C THR A 192 -15.17 7.24 -14.57
N PHE A 193 -14.93 8.54 -14.45
CA PHE A 193 -15.73 9.60 -15.06
C PHE A 193 -15.00 10.23 -16.26
N SER A 194 -13.98 9.55 -16.79
CA SER A 194 -13.13 10.04 -17.87
C SER A 194 -12.49 8.92 -18.68
N GLY A 195 -12.75 8.93 -19.99
CA GLY A 195 -12.06 8.08 -20.96
C GLY A 195 -10.54 8.26 -20.99
N GLY A 196 -10.01 9.46 -20.70
CA GLY A 196 -8.56 9.67 -20.62
C GLY A 196 -7.94 8.99 -19.40
N ALA A 197 -8.67 8.90 -18.30
CA ALA A 197 -8.23 8.09 -17.16
C ALA A 197 -8.30 6.58 -17.49
N CYS A 198 -9.27 6.14 -18.30
CA CYS A 198 -9.31 4.74 -18.76
C CYS A 198 -8.02 4.35 -19.48
N THR A 199 -7.51 5.19 -20.38
CA THR A 199 -6.29 4.87 -21.14
C THR A 199 -5.07 4.81 -20.23
N ILE A 200 -4.90 5.79 -19.34
CA ILE A 200 -3.77 5.82 -18.40
C ILE A 200 -3.77 4.57 -17.50
N ILE A 201 -4.94 4.22 -16.96
CA ILE A 201 -5.06 3.06 -16.06
C ILE A 201 -4.86 1.75 -16.83
N ALA A 202 -5.35 1.64 -18.07
CA ALA A 202 -5.14 0.46 -18.90
C ALA A 202 -3.66 0.25 -19.23
N ASP A 203 -2.94 1.31 -19.64
CA ASP A 203 -1.50 1.25 -19.92
C ASP A 203 -0.71 0.85 -18.66
N GLU A 204 -1.10 1.37 -17.49
CA GLU A 204 -0.48 1.03 -16.21
C GLU A 204 -0.72 -0.43 -15.81
N ALA A 205 -1.96 -0.91 -15.99
CA ALA A 205 -2.34 -2.28 -15.68
C ALA A 205 -1.58 -3.26 -16.57
N GLU A 206 -1.51 -3.00 -17.88
CA GLU A 206 -0.74 -3.82 -18.83
C GLU A 206 0.75 -3.85 -18.46
N ARG A 207 1.36 -2.68 -18.17
CA ARG A 207 2.76 -2.60 -17.75
C ARG A 207 3.05 -3.39 -16.47
N SER A 208 2.09 -3.44 -15.57
CA SER A 208 2.21 -4.09 -14.26
C SER A 208 1.78 -5.57 -14.25
N GLY A 209 1.22 -6.08 -15.36
CA GLY A 209 0.67 -7.45 -15.43
C GLY A 209 -0.64 -7.65 -14.65
N VAL A 210 -1.40 -6.57 -14.42
CA VAL A 210 -2.75 -6.62 -13.83
C VAL A 210 -3.77 -6.83 -14.94
N GLU A 211 -4.71 -7.73 -14.73
CA GLU A 211 -5.76 -8.02 -15.70
C GLU A 211 -6.91 -7.03 -15.57
N LEU A 212 -7.37 -6.50 -16.71
CA LEU A 212 -8.63 -5.77 -16.83
C LEU A 212 -9.61 -6.63 -17.63
N PRO A 213 -10.21 -7.68 -17.03
CA PRO A 213 -11.01 -8.63 -17.79
C PRO A 213 -12.25 -7.97 -18.37
N ASP A 214 -12.66 -8.47 -19.55
CA ASP A 214 -13.93 -8.11 -20.17
C ASP A 214 -15.10 -8.48 -19.28
N LEU A 215 -16.11 -7.60 -19.26
CA LEU A 215 -17.34 -7.83 -18.50
C LEU A 215 -18.17 -8.94 -19.18
N SER A 216 -18.65 -9.90 -18.39
CA SER A 216 -19.57 -10.91 -18.93
C SER A 216 -20.88 -10.29 -19.43
N LEU A 217 -21.59 -10.95 -20.35
CA LEU A 217 -22.89 -10.45 -20.84
C LEU A 217 -23.88 -10.16 -19.69
N PRO A 218 -24.09 -11.06 -18.71
CA PRO A 218 -24.97 -10.78 -17.56
C PRO A 218 -24.53 -9.55 -16.74
N THR A 219 -23.23 -9.31 -16.60
CA THR A 219 -22.71 -8.15 -15.87
C THR A 219 -22.91 -6.87 -16.66
N ARG A 220 -22.67 -6.90 -17.98
CA ARG A 220 -22.94 -5.77 -18.88
C ARG A 220 -24.41 -5.37 -18.88
N GLU A 221 -25.32 -6.35 -18.92
CA GLU A 221 -26.77 -6.13 -18.90
C GLU A 221 -27.24 -5.52 -17.58
N ARG A 222 -26.73 -5.99 -16.44
CA ARG A 222 -27.05 -5.43 -15.12
C ARG A 222 -26.54 -4.00 -14.97
N VAL A 223 -25.27 -3.74 -15.31
CA VAL A 223 -24.67 -2.40 -15.21
C VAL A 223 -25.35 -1.41 -16.16
N ARG A 224 -25.78 -1.86 -17.36
CA ARG A 224 -26.46 -1.03 -18.35
C ARG A 224 -27.71 -0.33 -17.81
N GLN A 225 -28.38 -0.91 -16.83
CA GLN A 225 -29.60 -0.34 -16.22
C GLN A 225 -29.33 0.97 -15.45
N TYR A 226 -28.08 1.18 -15.03
CA TYR A 226 -27.71 2.28 -14.14
C TYR A 226 -26.77 3.30 -14.78
N VAL A 227 -26.25 3.04 -15.98
CA VAL A 227 -25.33 3.97 -16.67
C VAL A 227 -25.99 4.65 -17.88
N PRO A 228 -25.53 5.84 -18.29
CA PRO A 228 -26.07 6.52 -19.46
C PRO A 228 -26.07 5.61 -20.71
N SER A 229 -27.09 5.74 -21.55
CA SER A 229 -27.28 4.89 -22.74
C SER A 229 -26.10 4.94 -23.72
N PHE A 230 -25.41 6.08 -23.79
CA PHE A 230 -24.24 6.28 -24.63
C PHE A 230 -22.92 5.78 -24.01
N ALA A 231 -22.90 5.44 -22.71
CA ALA A 231 -21.69 4.95 -22.05
C ALA A 231 -21.30 3.56 -22.59
N ALA A 232 -20.01 3.33 -22.83
CA ALA A 232 -19.52 2.02 -23.22
C ALA A 232 -19.36 1.14 -21.96
N VAL A 233 -20.23 0.14 -21.79
CA VAL A 233 -20.15 -0.81 -20.68
C VAL A 233 -19.11 -1.88 -21.01
N ARG A 234 -17.86 -1.58 -20.60
CA ARG A 234 -16.64 -2.40 -20.69
C ARG A 234 -15.73 -2.09 -19.50
N ASN A 235 -14.60 -2.77 -19.37
CA ASN A 235 -13.58 -2.50 -18.37
C ASN A 235 -12.34 -1.87 -19.05
N PRO A 236 -11.85 -0.69 -18.64
CA PRO A 236 -12.42 0.25 -17.67
C PRO A 236 -13.80 0.80 -18.06
N LEU A 237 -14.65 1.01 -17.05
CA LEU A 237 -16.00 1.56 -17.19
C LEU A 237 -15.99 3.08 -17.05
N ASP A 238 -16.15 3.80 -18.17
CA ASP A 238 -16.39 5.24 -18.17
C ASP A 238 -17.89 5.52 -18.02
N VAL A 239 -18.31 5.95 -16.82
CA VAL A 239 -19.70 6.32 -16.53
C VAL A 239 -20.06 7.74 -16.99
N SER A 240 -19.09 8.47 -17.56
CA SER A 240 -19.18 9.87 -17.98
C SER A 240 -19.38 10.85 -16.82
N TYR A 241 -19.01 12.10 -17.06
CA TYR A 241 -19.15 13.20 -16.09
C TYR A 241 -20.59 13.38 -15.57
N GLN A 242 -21.60 13.08 -16.40
CA GLN A 242 -23.02 13.21 -16.02
C GLN A 242 -23.39 12.39 -14.78
N MET A 243 -22.71 11.25 -14.57
CA MET A 243 -22.95 10.37 -13.42
C MET A 243 -22.65 11.04 -12.08
N LEU A 244 -21.84 12.12 -12.03
CA LEU A 244 -21.60 12.86 -10.79
C LEU A 244 -22.86 13.51 -10.20
N SER A 245 -23.88 13.73 -11.04
CA SER A 245 -25.16 14.28 -10.60
C SER A 245 -26.14 13.21 -10.08
N ASP A 246 -25.81 11.93 -10.23
CA ASP A 246 -26.66 10.78 -9.91
C ASP A 246 -25.90 9.73 -9.06
N PRO A 247 -25.62 10.04 -7.78
CA PRO A 247 -24.84 9.17 -6.91
C PRO A 247 -25.53 7.84 -6.61
N GLU A 248 -26.87 7.77 -6.69
CA GLU A 248 -27.63 6.54 -6.47
C GLU A 248 -27.39 5.54 -7.60
N ASN A 249 -27.51 5.99 -8.85
CA ASN A 249 -27.19 5.11 -9.99
C ASN A 249 -25.70 4.78 -10.07
N PHE A 250 -24.81 5.69 -9.63
CA PHE A 250 -23.40 5.36 -9.47
C PHE A 250 -23.20 4.20 -8.46
N GLU A 251 -23.81 4.28 -7.28
CA GLU A 251 -23.74 3.23 -6.26
C GLU A 251 -24.27 1.89 -6.80
N HIS A 252 -25.43 1.90 -7.45
CA HIS A 252 -26.01 0.71 -8.06
C HIS A 252 -25.13 0.12 -9.17
N ALA A 253 -24.54 0.96 -10.03
CA ALA A 253 -23.66 0.51 -11.10
C ALA A 253 -22.41 -0.19 -10.56
N VAL A 254 -21.73 0.40 -9.57
CA VAL A 254 -20.54 -0.20 -8.96
C VAL A 254 -20.91 -1.47 -8.18
N SER A 255 -22.02 -1.45 -7.44
CA SER A 255 -22.50 -2.64 -6.71
C SER A 255 -22.83 -3.80 -7.65
N ALA A 256 -23.53 -3.53 -8.77
CA ALA A 256 -23.86 -4.54 -9.78
C ALA A 256 -22.60 -5.14 -10.43
N LEU A 257 -21.57 -4.32 -10.62
CA LEU A 257 -20.27 -4.74 -11.16
C LEU A 257 -19.55 -5.69 -10.20
N LEU A 258 -19.50 -5.35 -8.91
CA LEU A 258 -18.77 -6.14 -7.91
C LEU A 258 -19.52 -7.40 -7.46
N ALA A 259 -20.86 -7.39 -7.50
CA ALA A 259 -21.69 -8.57 -7.21
C ALA A 259 -21.53 -9.70 -8.24
N ALA A 260 -20.80 -9.49 -9.34
CA ALA A 260 -20.56 -10.50 -10.36
C ALA A 260 -19.53 -11.57 -9.96
N GLY A 261 -18.67 -11.30 -8.97
CA GLY A 261 -17.57 -12.21 -8.60
C GLY A 261 -16.47 -12.35 -9.69
N GLU A 262 -16.49 -11.46 -10.68
CA GLU A 262 -15.57 -11.45 -11.83
C GLU A 262 -14.22 -10.78 -11.52
N PHE A 263 -14.12 -10.06 -10.40
CA PHE A 263 -12.99 -9.18 -10.06
C PHE A 263 -12.48 -9.45 -8.65
N ASP A 264 -11.20 -9.16 -8.45
CA ASP A 264 -10.49 -9.33 -7.18
C ASP A 264 -10.29 -8.01 -6.43
N ALA A 265 -10.46 -6.87 -7.11
CA ALA A 265 -10.56 -5.53 -6.52
C ALA A 265 -11.21 -4.54 -7.51
N ALA A 266 -11.60 -3.37 -7.01
CA ALA A 266 -12.04 -2.24 -7.81
C ALA A 266 -11.18 -0.99 -7.58
N LEU A 267 -11.02 -0.18 -8.62
CA LEU A 267 -10.50 1.18 -8.54
C LEU A 267 -11.57 2.16 -9.02
N VAL A 268 -12.04 3.02 -8.11
CA VAL A 268 -12.90 4.15 -8.43
C VAL A 268 -12.03 5.39 -8.65
N GLN A 269 -11.97 5.84 -9.90
CA GLN A 269 -11.20 7.00 -10.31
C GLN A 269 -12.11 8.21 -10.55
N PHE A 270 -11.98 9.23 -9.70
CA PHE A 270 -12.60 10.53 -9.90
C PHE A 270 -11.65 11.49 -10.61
N THR A 271 -12.19 12.33 -11.49
CA THR A 271 -11.49 13.50 -12.02
C THR A 271 -11.77 14.71 -11.13
N THR A 272 -12.19 15.84 -11.70
CA THR A 272 -12.60 17.01 -10.93
C THR A 272 -14.06 16.85 -10.52
N ASN A 273 -14.28 16.51 -9.26
CA ASN A 273 -15.55 16.71 -8.55
C ASN A 273 -15.33 17.66 -7.37
N ALA A 274 -16.37 18.41 -7.01
CA ALA A 274 -16.31 19.43 -5.95
C ALA A 274 -17.43 19.21 -4.92
N ASP A 275 -17.24 19.73 -3.72
CA ASP A 275 -18.28 19.76 -2.70
C ASP A 275 -19.50 20.60 -3.18
N PRO A 276 -20.74 20.20 -2.85
CA PRO A 276 -21.12 19.07 -2.00
C PRO A 276 -21.27 17.73 -2.77
N TYR A 277 -21.16 17.71 -4.10
CA TYR A 277 -21.36 16.50 -4.89
C TYR A 277 -20.30 15.44 -4.60
N ALA A 278 -19.05 15.85 -4.38
CA ALA A 278 -17.96 14.95 -4.01
C ALA A 278 -18.25 14.18 -2.70
N VAL A 279 -18.93 14.80 -1.72
CA VAL A 279 -19.37 14.13 -0.48
C VAL A 279 -20.36 13.01 -0.80
N ARG A 280 -21.30 13.24 -1.72
CA ARG A 280 -22.27 12.20 -2.12
C ARG A 280 -21.58 11.04 -2.85
N SER A 281 -20.63 11.34 -3.72
CA SER A 281 -19.81 10.30 -4.37
C SER A 281 -19.00 9.51 -3.34
N ALA A 282 -18.43 10.17 -2.33
CA ALA A 282 -17.70 9.49 -1.26
C ALA A 282 -18.60 8.57 -0.44
N GLN A 283 -19.81 9.02 -0.09
CA GLN A 283 -20.78 8.20 0.62
C GLN A 283 -21.20 6.98 -0.21
N ALA A 284 -21.43 7.14 -1.51
CA ALA A 284 -21.75 6.03 -2.39
C ALA A 284 -20.62 4.98 -2.43
N VAL A 285 -19.35 5.42 -2.51
CA VAL A 285 -18.20 4.51 -2.44
C VAL A 285 -18.14 3.77 -1.10
N ILE A 286 -18.36 4.46 0.02
CA ILE A 286 -18.39 3.85 1.36
C ILE A 286 -19.50 2.80 1.44
N ASN A 287 -20.70 3.12 0.95
CA ASN A 287 -21.83 2.19 0.92
C ASN A 287 -21.49 0.92 0.12
N VAL A 288 -20.89 1.08 -1.07
CA VAL A 288 -20.42 -0.05 -1.87
C VAL A 288 -19.37 -0.87 -1.12
N ARG A 289 -18.33 -0.23 -0.55
CA ARG A 289 -17.27 -0.91 0.18
C ARG A 289 -17.82 -1.74 1.34
N ASN A 290 -18.82 -1.24 2.06
CA ASN A 290 -19.46 -1.95 3.16
C ASN A 290 -20.37 -3.11 2.71
N ALA A 291 -20.78 -3.13 1.44
CA ALA A 291 -21.71 -4.12 0.90
C ALA A 291 -21.02 -5.26 0.12
N VAL A 292 -19.70 -5.19 -0.08
CA VAL A 292 -18.94 -6.13 -0.92
C VAL A 292 -17.69 -6.65 -0.21
N ASP A 293 -17.30 -7.88 -0.53
CA ASP A 293 -16.11 -8.52 0.06
C ASP A 293 -14.81 -8.26 -0.72
N VAL A 294 -14.86 -7.42 -1.75
CA VAL A 294 -13.71 -7.08 -2.60
C VAL A 294 -13.20 -5.68 -2.26
N PRO A 295 -11.87 -5.47 -2.20
CA PRO A 295 -11.33 -4.14 -1.92
C PRO A 295 -11.78 -3.10 -2.96
N VAL A 296 -12.18 -1.92 -2.47
CA VAL A 296 -12.55 -0.77 -3.31
C VAL A 296 -11.58 0.37 -3.03
N TYR A 297 -10.65 0.61 -3.95
CA TYR A 297 -9.67 1.67 -3.87
C TYR A 297 -10.20 2.95 -4.51
N VAL A 298 -9.75 4.10 -3.98
CA VAL A 298 -10.21 5.41 -4.45
C VAL A 298 -9.04 6.25 -4.90
N SER A 299 -9.23 6.90 -6.05
CA SER A 299 -8.32 7.91 -6.54
C SER A 299 -9.08 9.13 -7.03
N ARG A 300 -8.52 10.31 -6.78
CA ARG A 300 -9.10 11.60 -7.17
C ARG A 300 -8.00 12.56 -7.62
N PHE A 301 -8.00 12.90 -8.90
CA PHE A 301 -7.00 13.81 -9.48
C PHE A 301 -7.37 15.31 -9.35
N GLY A 302 -8.62 15.64 -9.03
CA GLY A 302 -9.05 17.04 -8.86
C GLY A 302 -8.31 17.76 -7.72
N GLY A 303 -8.18 19.08 -7.79
CA GLY A 303 -7.56 19.87 -6.72
C GLY A 303 -8.23 19.61 -5.35
N ALA A 304 -7.43 19.37 -4.30
CA ALA A 304 -7.92 19.03 -2.96
C ALA A 304 -8.82 20.11 -2.36
N GLN A 305 -8.54 21.38 -2.65
CA GLN A 305 -9.31 22.54 -2.19
C GLN A 305 -10.76 22.57 -2.69
N LEU A 306 -11.08 21.79 -3.73
CA LEU A 306 -12.44 21.71 -4.28
C LEU A 306 -13.34 20.75 -3.49
N ALA A 307 -12.77 19.80 -2.75
CA ALA A 307 -13.53 18.76 -2.05
C ALA A 307 -12.99 18.45 -0.64
N PRO A 308 -12.68 19.45 0.21
CA PRO A 308 -12.14 19.21 1.54
C PRO A 308 -13.09 18.38 2.42
N ARG A 309 -14.41 18.52 2.26
CA ARG A 309 -15.38 17.74 3.03
C ARG A 309 -15.41 16.28 2.59
N ALA A 310 -15.35 16.02 1.29
CA ALA A 310 -15.30 14.65 0.78
C ALA A 310 -14.02 13.91 1.23
N LEU A 311 -12.87 14.58 1.21
CA LEU A 311 -11.61 14.01 1.71
C LEU A 311 -11.71 13.65 3.19
N LYS A 312 -12.33 14.52 4.00
CA LYS A 312 -12.59 14.24 5.42
C LYS A 312 -13.52 13.04 5.62
N VAL A 313 -14.55 12.88 4.77
CA VAL A 313 -15.45 11.71 4.82
C VAL A 313 -14.70 10.41 4.52
N TYR A 314 -13.78 10.42 3.55
CA TYR A 314 -12.92 9.26 3.29
C TYR A 314 -11.96 8.97 4.46
N GLU A 315 -11.37 10.01 5.04
CA GLU A 315 -10.48 9.90 6.22
C GLU A 315 -11.21 9.29 7.42
N GLU A 316 -12.40 9.80 7.77
CA GLU A 316 -13.23 9.27 8.86
C GLU A 316 -13.68 7.82 8.62
N ALA A 317 -13.81 7.41 7.36
CA ALA A 317 -14.11 6.04 6.95
C ALA A 317 -12.87 5.14 6.81
N GLY A 318 -11.66 5.64 7.07
CA GLY A 318 -10.41 4.89 6.88
C GLY A 318 -10.20 4.45 5.44
N ILE A 319 -10.61 5.27 4.46
CA ILE A 319 -10.40 5.04 3.03
C ILE A 319 -9.28 5.97 2.54
N PRO A 320 -8.12 5.43 2.17
CA PRO A 320 -7.10 6.23 1.52
C PRO A 320 -7.53 6.71 0.14
N VAL A 321 -7.17 7.96 -0.19
CA VAL A 321 -7.42 8.55 -1.52
C VAL A 321 -6.09 8.90 -2.18
N LEU A 322 -5.79 8.24 -3.30
CA LEU A 322 -4.63 8.56 -4.12
C LEU A 322 -4.95 9.73 -5.06
N ASP A 323 -3.92 10.49 -5.44
CA ASP A 323 -4.07 11.80 -6.10
C ASP A 323 -3.76 11.79 -7.60
N ALA A 324 -3.67 10.62 -8.25
CA ALA A 324 -3.50 10.48 -9.71
C ALA A 324 -3.86 9.06 -10.22
N PRO A 325 -4.38 8.94 -11.46
CA PRO A 325 -4.81 7.65 -12.01
C PRO A 325 -3.69 6.64 -12.22
N ASP A 326 -2.55 7.06 -12.76
CA ASP A 326 -1.34 6.25 -12.92
C ASP A 326 -0.75 5.84 -11.57
N ARG A 327 -0.65 6.78 -10.62
CA ARG A 327 -0.22 6.50 -9.24
C ARG A 327 -1.12 5.45 -8.59
N ALA A 328 -2.43 5.60 -8.72
CA ALA A 328 -3.39 4.69 -8.13
C ALA A 328 -3.34 3.29 -8.75
N ALA A 329 -3.34 3.20 -10.08
CA ALA A 329 -3.24 1.92 -10.77
C ALA A 329 -1.92 1.21 -10.44
N HIS A 330 -0.81 1.92 -10.33
CA HIS A 330 0.48 1.34 -9.93
C HIS A 330 0.48 0.87 -8.46
N ALA A 331 -0.08 1.66 -7.54
CA ALA A 331 -0.18 1.26 -6.13
C ALA A 331 -1.07 0.01 -5.96
N VAL A 332 -2.21 -0.03 -6.68
CA VAL A 332 -3.11 -1.19 -6.72
C VAL A 332 -2.38 -2.42 -7.28
N SER A 333 -1.58 -2.25 -8.34
CA SER A 333 -0.81 -3.37 -8.90
C SER A 333 0.25 -3.91 -7.93
N VAL A 334 0.85 -3.05 -7.12
CA VAL A 334 1.80 -3.46 -6.07
C VAL A 334 1.12 -4.31 -4.99
N VAL A 335 -0.05 -3.89 -4.48
CA VAL A 335 -0.77 -4.68 -3.46
C VAL A 335 -1.35 -5.99 -4.04
N MET A 336 -1.78 -6.00 -5.30
CA MET A 336 -2.18 -7.23 -6.01
C MET A 336 -1.01 -8.21 -6.14
N ARG A 337 0.18 -7.72 -6.53
CA ARG A 337 1.39 -8.56 -6.60
C ARG A 337 1.79 -9.11 -5.23
N ALA A 338 1.58 -8.35 -4.15
CA ALA A 338 1.85 -8.84 -2.80
C ALA A 338 0.92 -10.00 -2.43
N ARG A 339 -0.38 -9.92 -2.78
CA ARG A 339 -1.27 -11.09 -2.64
C ARG A 339 -0.75 -12.30 -3.41
N MET A 340 -0.42 -12.12 -4.68
CA MET A 340 0.05 -13.21 -5.54
C MET A 340 1.35 -13.84 -5.02
N ALA A 341 2.25 -13.02 -4.47
CA ALA A 341 3.50 -13.49 -3.87
C ALA A 341 3.26 -14.34 -2.61
N MET A 342 2.22 -14.04 -1.82
CA MET A 342 1.88 -14.84 -0.63
C MET A 342 1.33 -16.23 -0.98
N GLY A 343 0.78 -16.40 -2.19
CA GLY A 343 0.18 -17.65 -2.67
C GLY A 343 -1.29 -17.80 -2.27
N SER A 344 -1.97 -18.77 -2.91
CA SER A 344 -3.34 -19.15 -2.57
C SER A 344 -3.31 -19.95 -1.25
N GLY A 345 -3.61 -19.29 -0.13
CA GLY A 345 -4.05 -19.97 1.08
C GLY A 345 -5.42 -20.60 0.89
#